data_AF-A0A8E2QGV5-F1
#
_entry.id   AF-A0A8E2QGV5-F1
#
_cell.length_a   1.000
_cell.length_b   1.000
_cell.length_c   1.000
_cell.angle_alpha   90.00
_cell.angle_beta   90.00
_cell.angle_gamma   90.00
#
_symmetry.space_group_name_H-M   'P 1'
#
loop_
_entity.id
_entity.type
_entity.pdbx_description
1 polymer ?
#
loop_
_entity_poly.entity_id
_entity_poly.type
_entity_poly.pdbx_seq_one_letter_code
_entity_poly.pdbx_strand_id
1 'polypeptide(L)'
;MSTRKIFTSAPPVADADTEALRSTTGRDFTWTELSTDQKEALRQTIGGTLADEQLGQDRLNFIRGNRSQERTDASPNNPFRQRGSRLGDIANSDPQYIYKQNFGYAQLPESAGFTAATKSAYTTFRTSSSYQNRPPLVIVGANDGMLHGFDARLTASGGNELFAYVPNDLIDDLYHLTDPIYSHRYYVDGTPRIGDAWVGNAWKTMVVGSSGAGGRSIFALDITDPENMTSSSVMWEFKHPELGYTLGRPALVPLANGTFGIIVTSGYDRPTETSTGYVWILSATDGSVMKRFDLPDAGDLGAPLAVDLDNDRVADRVYAGDTKGNVWRLDLTGNSASDWDAPTALRSGDSIAPLFIAKDGGGERQPITAPLNAAYTKDREIMLVFGTGSFYQTTDNEIPDSPQIQSFYGVIDAGAQIDGRQNLLEQEILIEVSSENLSGRGISQQEMSDQHNGWYLDLSWKASNGGPGAKGERVISQAQLGGNRVTFSSLIPSADPCDAGGTSWIMSLDLATGGRLAYSYFDYNGDGKIDQDDYIEIGDDQDPIPVSGVADPDEGAVKGTIGLNDRESGKRYLCYASSAASTDANGVVPVCIEVMGDNNDSNRLSWNEVRNSL
;
A
#
# COMPACT_ATOMS: atom_id res chain seq x y z
N MET A 1 -34.30 3.08 -4.86
CA MET A 1 -32.89 2.62 -4.87
C MET A 1 -32.44 2.04 -6.22
N SER A 2 -33.24 2.13 -7.30
CA SER A 2 -32.91 1.59 -8.63
C SER A 2 -31.89 2.44 -9.42
N THR A 3 -31.18 3.38 -8.78
CA THR A 3 -30.32 4.36 -9.43
C THR A 3 -28.83 4.20 -9.12
N ARG A 4 -28.45 3.32 -8.18
CA ARG A 4 -27.03 3.02 -7.89
C ARG A 4 -26.40 2.19 -9.01
N LYS A 5 -25.25 2.65 -9.49
CA LYS A 5 -24.41 1.99 -10.49
C LYS A 5 -23.45 1.04 -9.78
N ILE A 6 -23.86 -0.21 -9.67
CA ILE A 6 -23.07 -1.26 -9.01
C ILE A 6 -22.83 -2.35 -10.04
N PHE A 7 -21.57 -2.70 -10.23
CA PHE A 7 -21.13 -3.66 -11.25
C PHE A 7 -20.43 -4.85 -10.60
N THR A 8 -20.34 -5.95 -11.34
CA THR A 8 -19.52 -7.12 -11.04
C THR A 8 -18.89 -7.64 -12.33
N SER A 9 -17.91 -8.52 -12.25
CA SER A 9 -17.48 -9.31 -13.40
C SER A 9 -18.37 -10.55 -13.58
N ALA A 10 -18.34 -11.17 -14.76
CA ALA A 10 -18.80 -12.54 -14.96
C ALA A 10 -17.86 -13.53 -14.25
N PRO A 11 -18.30 -14.75 -13.92
CA PRO A 11 -17.41 -15.77 -13.37
C PRO A 11 -16.14 -15.94 -14.22
N PRO A 12 -14.93 -15.86 -13.62
CA PRO A 12 -13.67 -16.04 -14.33
C PRO A 12 -13.55 -17.41 -15.00
N VAL A 13 -12.91 -17.45 -16.17
CA VAL A 13 -12.63 -18.66 -16.96
C VAL A 13 -11.14 -18.96 -16.94
N ALA A 14 -10.78 -20.25 -16.89
CA ALA A 14 -9.38 -20.68 -16.87
C ALA A 14 -8.68 -20.45 -18.20
N ASP A 15 -7.47 -19.92 -18.10
CA ASP A 15 -6.47 -19.82 -19.15
C ASP A 15 -5.62 -21.10 -19.12
N ALA A 16 -5.67 -21.88 -20.20
CA ALA A 16 -5.09 -23.22 -20.22
C ALA A 16 -3.56 -23.24 -20.12
N ASP A 17 -2.90 -22.13 -20.48
CA ASP A 17 -1.43 -22.06 -20.54
C ASP A 17 -0.82 -21.52 -19.24
N THR A 18 -1.59 -20.77 -18.47
CA THR A 18 -1.08 -20.03 -17.28
C THR A 18 -1.76 -20.41 -15.98
N GLU A 19 -2.81 -21.26 -16.02
CA GLU A 19 -3.69 -21.61 -14.89
C GLU A 19 -4.42 -20.40 -14.27
N ALA A 20 -4.22 -19.20 -14.82
CA ALA A 20 -4.90 -17.99 -14.42
C ALA A 20 -6.39 -18.09 -14.73
N LEU A 21 -7.23 -17.65 -13.82
CA LEU A 21 -8.66 -17.50 -14.01
C LEU A 21 -8.93 -16.03 -14.32
N ARG A 22 -9.53 -15.74 -15.48
CA ARG A 22 -9.81 -14.35 -15.90
C ARG A 22 -11.24 -14.14 -16.34
N SER A 23 -11.79 -13.00 -15.97
CA SER A 23 -13.02 -12.47 -16.53
C SER A 23 -12.71 -11.18 -17.26
N THR A 24 -13.26 -10.97 -18.46
CA THR A 24 -13.14 -9.71 -19.23
C THR A 24 -14.51 -9.11 -19.55
N THR A 25 -15.55 -9.61 -18.88
CA THR A 25 -16.95 -9.23 -19.13
C THR A 25 -17.57 -8.71 -17.85
N GLY A 26 -17.91 -7.43 -17.84
CA GLY A 26 -18.71 -6.83 -16.77
C GLY A 26 -20.19 -7.11 -16.87
N ARG A 27 -20.87 -7.01 -15.73
CA ARG A 27 -22.31 -7.15 -15.56
C ARG A 27 -22.81 -6.09 -14.58
N ASP A 28 -24.07 -5.68 -14.74
CA ASP A 28 -24.72 -4.93 -13.67
C ASP A 28 -24.97 -5.88 -12.49
N PHE A 29 -24.72 -5.43 -11.27
CA PHE A 29 -24.93 -6.22 -10.06
C PHE A 29 -26.42 -6.24 -9.70
N THR A 30 -27.25 -6.79 -10.59
CA THR A 30 -28.71 -6.88 -10.48
C THR A 30 -29.15 -8.31 -10.75
N TRP A 31 -30.26 -8.75 -10.13
CA TRP A 31 -30.66 -10.16 -10.17
C TRP A 31 -30.80 -10.70 -11.59
N THR A 32 -31.31 -9.91 -12.54
CA THR A 32 -31.50 -10.36 -13.93
C THR A 32 -30.18 -10.61 -14.67
N GLU A 33 -29.13 -9.84 -14.35
CA GLU A 33 -27.85 -9.85 -15.05
C GLU A 33 -26.83 -10.84 -14.47
N LEU A 34 -27.01 -11.27 -13.21
CA LEU A 34 -26.15 -12.26 -12.56
C LEU A 34 -26.25 -13.65 -13.22
N SER A 35 -25.11 -14.36 -13.25
CA SER A 35 -25.06 -15.76 -13.69
C SER A 35 -25.82 -16.67 -12.72
N THR A 36 -26.04 -17.93 -13.13
CA THR A 36 -26.61 -18.95 -12.24
C THR A 36 -25.76 -19.12 -10.99
N ASP A 37 -24.44 -19.28 -11.14
CA ASP A 37 -23.50 -19.46 -10.03
C ASP A 37 -23.55 -18.29 -9.04
N GLN A 38 -23.57 -17.05 -9.54
CA GLN A 38 -23.67 -15.84 -8.71
C GLN A 38 -25.02 -15.75 -7.97
N LYS A 39 -26.11 -16.22 -8.58
CA LYS A 39 -27.43 -16.30 -7.91
C LYS A 39 -27.45 -17.37 -6.83
N GLU A 40 -26.81 -18.51 -7.09
CA GLU A 40 -26.68 -19.60 -6.11
C GLU A 40 -25.83 -19.18 -4.91
N ALA A 41 -24.71 -18.50 -5.14
CA ALA A 41 -23.86 -17.88 -4.12
C ALA A 41 -24.67 -17.01 -3.14
N LEU A 42 -25.50 -16.10 -3.66
CA LEU A 42 -26.36 -15.25 -2.83
C LEU A 42 -27.49 -16.02 -2.11
N ARG A 43 -27.81 -17.23 -2.55
CA ARG A 43 -28.80 -18.12 -1.92
C ARG A 43 -28.17 -19.09 -0.93
N GLN A 44 -26.84 -19.16 -0.82
CA GLN A 44 -26.19 -20.05 0.14
C GLN A 44 -26.61 -19.73 1.58
N THR A 45 -26.65 -20.77 2.40
CA THR A 45 -26.85 -20.66 3.85
C THR A 45 -25.62 -21.20 4.55
N ILE A 46 -25.45 -20.87 5.83
CA ILE A 46 -24.34 -21.37 6.66
C ILE A 46 -24.28 -22.90 6.68
N GLY A 47 -25.42 -23.57 6.52
CA GLY A 47 -25.50 -25.04 6.43
C GLY A 47 -25.21 -25.63 5.05
N GLY A 48 -24.80 -24.81 4.07
CA GLY A 48 -24.49 -25.24 2.70
C GLY A 48 -25.71 -25.57 1.83
N THR A 49 -26.93 -25.34 2.32
CA THR A 49 -28.16 -25.50 1.51
C THR A 49 -28.54 -24.17 0.83
N LEU A 50 -29.20 -24.26 -0.32
CA LEU A 50 -29.70 -23.08 -1.02
C LEU A 50 -31.06 -22.66 -0.46
N ALA A 51 -31.17 -21.39 -0.08
CA ALA A 51 -32.44 -20.73 0.20
C ALA A 51 -33.29 -20.54 -1.07
N ASP A 52 -34.53 -20.09 -0.90
CA ASP A 52 -35.37 -19.73 -2.03
C ASP A 52 -34.82 -18.52 -2.81
N GLU A 53 -35.37 -18.31 -4.00
CA GLU A 53 -34.93 -17.22 -4.87
C GLU A 53 -35.22 -15.84 -4.27
N GLN A 54 -36.34 -15.72 -3.55
CA GLN A 54 -36.77 -14.46 -2.97
C GLN A 54 -35.76 -13.96 -1.93
N LEU A 55 -35.25 -14.85 -1.07
CA LEU A 55 -34.21 -14.49 -0.11
C LEU A 55 -32.92 -14.06 -0.80
N GLY A 56 -32.53 -14.73 -1.90
CA GLY A 56 -31.38 -14.32 -2.72
C GLY A 56 -31.54 -12.90 -3.29
N GLN A 57 -32.72 -12.58 -3.82
CA GLN A 57 -33.06 -11.23 -4.31
C GLN A 57 -33.06 -10.20 -3.18
N ASP A 58 -33.60 -10.55 -2.01
CA ASP A 58 -33.62 -9.67 -0.85
C ASP A 58 -32.22 -9.39 -0.32
N ARG A 59 -31.34 -10.39 -0.30
CA ARG A 59 -29.92 -10.24 0.07
C ARG A 59 -29.19 -9.34 -0.91
N LEU A 60 -29.36 -9.56 -2.21
CA LEU A 60 -28.82 -8.68 -3.24
C LEU A 60 -29.27 -7.23 -3.00
N ASN A 61 -30.56 -7.03 -2.76
CA ASN A 61 -31.11 -5.70 -2.49
C ASN A 61 -30.53 -5.08 -1.22
N PHE A 62 -30.32 -5.87 -0.16
CA PHE A 62 -29.67 -5.42 1.07
C PHE A 62 -28.24 -4.91 0.82
N ILE A 63 -27.44 -5.67 0.07
CA ILE A 63 -26.06 -5.32 -0.32
C ILE A 63 -26.07 -4.05 -1.17
N ARG A 64 -27.02 -3.94 -2.10
CA ARG A 64 -27.28 -2.72 -2.88
C ARG A 64 -27.81 -1.54 -2.04
N GLY A 65 -27.99 -1.69 -0.73
CA GLY A 65 -28.30 -0.63 0.22
C GLY A 65 -29.77 -0.56 0.66
N ASN A 66 -30.60 -1.52 0.27
CA ASN A 66 -31.98 -1.62 0.75
C ASN A 66 -32.04 -2.00 2.23
N ARG A 67 -32.82 -1.23 2.99
CA ARG A 67 -32.95 -1.39 4.44
C ARG A 67 -34.30 -1.99 4.86
N SER A 68 -35.20 -2.29 3.92
CA SER A 68 -36.57 -2.73 4.23
C SER A 68 -36.64 -4.08 4.94
N GLN A 69 -35.63 -4.92 4.75
CA GLN A 69 -35.50 -6.27 5.34
C GLN A 69 -34.57 -6.29 6.56
N GLU A 70 -34.15 -5.13 7.08
CA GLU A 70 -33.33 -5.04 8.29
C GLU A 70 -34.20 -5.19 9.53
N ARG A 71 -33.72 -5.94 10.53
CA ARG A 71 -34.30 -5.97 11.87
C ARG A 71 -34.24 -4.57 12.47
N THR A 72 -35.34 -4.16 13.07
CA THR A 72 -35.46 -2.91 13.84
C THR A 72 -36.40 -3.17 15.01
N ASP A 73 -36.47 -2.26 15.97
CA ASP A 73 -37.44 -2.36 17.07
C ASP A 73 -38.89 -2.47 16.56
N ALA A 74 -39.20 -1.82 15.43
CA ALA A 74 -40.51 -1.86 14.78
C ALA A 74 -40.75 -3.14 13.96
N SER A 75 -39.69 -3.78 13.48
CA SER A 75 -39.73 -4.99 12.65
C SER A 75 -38.71 -6.04 13.15
N PRO A 76 -38.91 -6.63 14.34
CA PRO A 76 -37.91 -7.50 14.97
C PRO A 76 -37.74 -8.84 14.25
N ASN A 77 -38.72 -9.26 13.45
CA ASN A 77 -38.73 -10.54 12.73
C ASN A 77 -38.18 -10.45 11.30
N ASN A 78 -37.72 -9.27 10.86
CA ASN A 78 -37.07 -9.12 9.57
C ASN A 78 -35.82 -10.04 9.46
N PRO A 79 -35.45 -10.51 8.26
CA PRO A 79 -34.43 -11.55 8.14
C PRO A 79 -33.00 -11.04 8.35
N PHE A 80 -32.71 -9.75 8.12
CA PHE A 80 -31.33 -9.26 8.05
C PHE A 80 -30.91 -8.42 9.25
N ARG A 81 -29.59 -8.35 9.52
CA ARG A 81 -29.05 -7.46 10.55
C ARG A 81 -29.42 -6.00 10.33
N GLN A 82 -29.50 -5.25 11.42
CA GLN A 82 -29.54 -3.80 11.37
C GLN A 82 -28.15 -3.24 11.08
N ARG A 83 -28.04 -2.28 10.17
CA ARG A 83 -26.78 -1.56 9.91
C ARG A 83 -26.78 -0.15 10.48
N GLY A 84 -25.62 0.32 10.94
CA GLY A 84 -25.41 1.73 11.28
C GLY A 84 -25.30 2.63 10.04
N SER A 85 -24.59 2.16 9.01
CA SER A 85 -24.40 2.83 7.71
C SER A 85 -24.67 1.89 6.54
N ARG A 86 -24.89 2.45 5.34
CA ARG A 86 -24.93 1.66 4.10
C ARG A 86 -23.53 1.29 3.62
N LEU A 87 -22.58 2.21 3.80
CA LEU A 87 -21.17 1.99 3.53
C LEU A 87 -20.59 1.09 4.62
N GLY A 88 -19.84 0.07 4.20
CA GLY A 88 -19.06 -0.77 5.10
C GLY A 88 -17.98 0.01 5.84
N ASP A 89 -17.45 -0.57 6.90
CA ASP A 89 -16.22 -0.07 7.50
C ASP A 89 -15.05 -0.17 6.50
N ILE A 90 -14.11 0.75 6.62
CA ILE A 90 -12.88 0.81 5.82
C ILE A 90 -11.74 0.52 6.80
N ALA A 91 -11.15 -0.67 6.70
CA ALA A 91 -10.13 -1.13 7.64
C ALA A 91 -8.72 -0.88 7.09
N ASN A 92 -8.35 -1.52 5.97
CA ASN A 92 -6.99 -1.47 5.43
C ASN A 92 -6.87 -0.69 4.11
N SER A 93 -7.98 -0.41 3.44
CA SER A 93 -7.98 0.32 2.15
C SER A 93 -7.78 1.82 2.37
N ASP A 94 -6.61 2.34 1.98
CA ASP A 94 -6.34 3.76 2.05
C ASP A 94 -7.06 4.50 0.91
N PRO A 95 -7.88 5.54 1.18
CA PRO A 95 -8.59 6.27 0.13
C PRO A 95 -7.66 6.90 -0.89
N GLN A 96 -7.95 6.72 -2.18
CA GLN A 96 -7.15 7.28 -3.28
C GLN A 96 -7.86 8.42 -3.98
N TYR A 97 -7.17 9.55 -4.13
CA TYR A 97 -7.68 10.75 -4.80
C TYR A 97 -7.18 10.87 -6.24
N ILE A 98 -8.09 11.07 -7.19
CA ILE A 98 -7.76 11.36 -8.59
C ILE A 98 -8.64 12.50 -9.12
N TYR A 99 -8.06 13.39 -9.92
CA TYR A 99 -8.77 14.43 -10.63
C TYR A 99 -8.20 14.59 -12.04
N LYS A 100 -7.23 15.49 -12.24
CA LYS A 100 -6.66 15.83 -13.55
C LYS A 100 -5.12 15.78 -13.58
N GLN A 101 -4.54 14.97 -12.70
CA GLN A 101 -3.10 14.78 -12.58
C GLN A 101 -2.50 14.43 -13.94
N ASN A 102 -1.45 15.16 -14.34
CA ASN A 102 -0.70 14.82 -15.54
C ASN A 102 0.39 13.82 -15.19
N PHE A 103 0.27 12.58 -15.67
CA PHE A 103 1.30 11.57 -15.47
C PHE A 103 2.51 11.77 -16.39
N GLY A 104 2.44 12.72 -17.32
CA GLY A 104 3.55 13.09 -18.20
C GLY A 104 3.76 12.13 -19.37
N TYR A 105 2.79 11.25 -19.67
CA TYR A 105 2.93 10.21 -20.69
C TYR A 105 3.02 10.71 -22.15
N ALA A 106 2.87 12.02 -22.38
CA ALA A 106 3.24 12.64 -23.66
C ALA A 106 4.75 12.52 -23.94
N GLN A 107 5.55 12.29 -22.90
CA GLN A 107 7.01 12.15 -22.96
C GLN A 107 7.49 10.69 -22.98
N LEU A 108 6.58 9.70 -23.02
CA LEU A 108 6.99 8.29 -23.13
C LEU A 108 7.90 8.09 -24.36
N PRO A 109 8.94 7.27 -24.26
CA PRO A 109 9.92 7.16 -25.33
C PRO A 109 9.49 6.17 -26.41
N GLU A 110 9.84 6.48 -27.66
CA GLU A 110 9.59 5.60 -28.80
C GLU A 110 10.49 4.35 -28.77
N SER A 111 11.65 4.43 -28.11
CA SER A 111 12.53 3.27 -27.87
C SER A 111 11.85 2.17 -27.05
N ALA A 112 10.94 2.55 -26.15
CA ALA A 112 10.09 1.64 -25.36
C ALA A 112 8.80 1.24 -26.10
N GLY A 113 8.69 1.47 -27.42
CA GLY A 113 7.53 1.08 -28.21
C GLY A 113 6.34 2.05 -28.19
N PHE A 114 6.40 3.16 -27.45
CA PHE A 114 5.33 4.16 -27.42
C PHE A 114 5.43 5.12 -28.61
N THR A 115 4.69 4.82 -29.68
CA THR A 115 4.72 5.59 -30.94
C THR A 115 4.39 7.08 -30.76
N ALA A 116 4.84 7.92 -31.69
CA ALA A 116 4.45 9.33 -31.77
C ALA A 116 2.91 9.53 -31.77
N ALA A 117 2.16 8.60 -32.36
CA ALA A 117 0.70 8.60 -32.36
C ALA A 117 0.13 8.37 -30.95
N THR A 118 0.64 7.37 -30.21
CA THR A 118 0.25 7.08 -28.83
C THR A 118 0.50 8.28 -27.91
N LYS A 119 1.67 8.91 -28.03
CA LYS A 119 2.06 10.10 -27.24
C LYS A 119 1.18 11.31 -27.54
N SER A 120 0.92 11.56 -28.83
CA SER A 120 0.02 12.64 -29.27
C SER A 120 -1.40 12.40 -28.78
N ALA A 121 -1.88 11.15 -28.82
CA ALA A 121 -3.18 10.76 -28.30
C ALA A 121 -3.34 11.04 -26.80
N TYR A 122 -2.26 11.00 -26.00
CA TYR A 122 -2.33 11.35 -24.57
C TYR A 122 -2.66 12.83 -24.36
N THR A 123 -2.06 13.69 -25.18
CA THR A 123 -2.34 15.13 -25.15
C THR A 123 -3.79 15.41 -25.54
N THR A 124 -4.28 14.72 -26.57
CA THR A 124 -5.70 14.78 -26.97
C THR A 124 -6.63 14.26 -25.88
N PHE A 125 -6.30 13.13 -25.25
CA PHE A 125 -7.07 12.55 -24.15
C PHE A 125 -7.20 13.54 -22.98
N ARG A 126 -6.09 14.13 -22.54
CA ARG A 126 -6.11 15.10 -21.44
C ARG A 126 -6.88 16.37 -21.77
N THR A 127 -6.95 16.78 -23.04
CA THR A 127 -7.70 17.96 -23.48
C THR A 127 -9.14 17.66 -23.88
N SER A 128 -9.54 16.38 -23.89
CA SER A 128 -10.90 15.95 -24.18
C SER A 128 -11.90 16.49 -23.15
N SER A 129 -13.16 16.63 -23.57
CA SER A 129 -14.24 17.07 -22.69
C SER A 129 -14.49 16.09 -21.54
N SER A 130 -14.38 14.78 -21.76
CA SER A 130 -14.55 13.79 -20.69
C SER A 130 -13.48 13.96 -19.60
N TYR A 131 -12.22 14.11 -19.96
CA TYR A 131 -11.14 14.32 -19.00
C TYR A 131 -11.23 15.68 -18.30
N GLN A 132 -11.57 16.73 -19.04
CA GLN A 132 -11.69 18.09 -18.47
C GLN A 132 -12.95 18.28 -17.62
N ASN A 133 -14.01 17.52 -17.85
CA ASN A 133 -15.25 17.61 -17.06
C ASN A 133 -15.35 16.55 -15.96
N ARG A 134 -14.44 15.56 -15.93
CA ARG A 134 -14.41 14.53 -14.89
C ARG A 134 -14.39 15.18 -13.50
N PRO A 135 -15.30 14.81 -12.58
CA PRO A 135 -15.24 15.29 -11.20
C PRO A 135 -14.00 14.74 -10.49
N PRO A 136 -13.43 15.45 -9.49
CA PRO A 136 -12.48 14.83 -8.57
C PRO A 136 -13.13 13.62 -7.89
N LEU A 137 -12.37 12.55 -7.69
CA LEU A 137 -12.82 11.28 -7.13
C LEU A 137 -12.02 10.93 -5.89
N VAL A 138 -12.69 10.35 -4.91
CA VAL A 138 -12.08 9.52 -3.87
C VAL A 138 -12.55 8.10 -4.07
N ILE A 139 -11.61 7.15 -4.15
CA ILE A 139 -11.88 5.73 -4.39
C ILE A 139 -11.33 4.91 -3.24
N VAL A 140 -12.14 3.99 -2.70
CA VAL A 140 -11.77 3.19 -1.52
C VAL A 140 -12.52 1.86 -1.50
N GLY A 141 -11.86 0.80 -1.01
CA GLY A 141 -12.49 -0.48 -0.72
C GLY A 141 -13.19 -0.46 0.65
N ALA A 142 -14.35 -1.10 0.74
CA ALA A 142 -15.09 -1.22 1.99
C ALA A 142 -15.57 -2.66 2.26
N ASN A 143 -15.76 -2.96 3.55
CA ASN A 143 -16.17 -4.26 4.06
C ASN A 143 -17.67 -4.54 3.93
N ASP A 144 -18.37 -3.81 3.06
CA ASP A 144 -19.72 -4.13 2.57
C ASP A 144 -19.70 -4.90 1.22
N GLY A 145 -18.51 -5.29 0.76
CA GLY A 145 -18.34 -6.11 -0.45
C GLY A 145 -17.83 -5.35 -1.67
N MET A 146 -17.55 -4.05 -1.54
CA MET A 146 -17.43 -3.18 -2.72
C MET A 146 -16.20 -2.26 -2.69
N LEU A 147 -15.65 -2.02 -3.89
CA LEU A 147 -14.90 -0.80 -4.17
C LEU A 147 -15.90 0.32 -4.48
N HIS A 148 -15.74 1.49 -3.85
CA HIS A 148 -16.59 2.66 -4.07
C HIS A 148 -15.82 3.81 -4.72
N GLY A 149 -16.46 4.53 -5.64
CA GLY A 149 -15.99 5.82 -6.14
C GLY A 149 -16.93 6.95 -5.75
N PHE A 150 -16.45 7.92 -4.99
CA PHE A 150 -17.19 9.08 -4.52
C PHE A 150 -16.79 10.36 -5.24
N ASP A 151 -17.78 11.23 -5.47
CA ASP A 151 -17.57 12.59 -5.92
C ASP A 151 -16.88 13.41 -4.83
N ALA A 152 -15.67 13.90 -5.10
CA ALA A 152 -14.87 14.68 -4.15
C ALA A 152 -15.01 16.20 -4.39
N ARG A 153 -16.01 16.66 -5.15
CA ARG A 153 -16.28 18.10 -5.30
C ARG A 153 -16.66 18.70 -3.96
N LEU A 154 -16.06 19.85 -3.62
CA LEU A 154 -16.44 20.64 -2.45
C LEU A 154 -17.73 21.45 -2.74
N THR A 155 -18.79 20.74 -3.09
CA THR A 155 -20.12 21.27 -3.43
C THR A 155 -21.20 20.42 -2.78
N ALA A 156 -22.48 20.75 -2.95
CA ALA A 156 -23.58 19.90 -2.47
C ALA A 156 -23.59 18.48 -3.08
N SER A 157 -22.86 18.26 -4.19
CA SER A 157 -22.68 16.92 -4.78
C SER A 157 -21.57 16.10 -4.14
N GLY A 158 -20.70 16.72 -3.33
CA GLY A 158 -19.59 16.06 -2.67
C GLY A 158 -20.05 14.94 -1.73
N GLY A 159 -19.29 13.85 -1.71
CA GLY A 159 -19.60 12.64 -0.95
C GLY A 159 -20.63 11.72 -1.60
N ASN A 160 -21.25 12.11 -2.72
CA ASN A 160 -22.15 11.21 -3.44
C ASN A 160 -21.38 10.06 -4.08
N GLU A 161 -21.87 8.84 -3.93
CA GLU A 161 -21.36 7.68 -4.64
C GLU A 161 -21.71 7.76 -6.13
N LEU A 162 -20.70 7.65 -7.00
CA LEU A 162 -20.85 7.65 -8.45
C LEU A 162 -20.94 6.23 -9.03
N PHE A 163 -20.17 5.30 -8.46
CA PHE A 163 -20.20 3.89 -8.81
C PHE A 163 -19.71 3.03 -7.65
N ALA A 164 -20.03 1.74 -7.71
CA ALA A 164 -19.41 0.71 -6.91
C ALA A 164 -19.14 -0.57 -7.72
N TYR A 165 -18.19 -1.37 -7.28
CA TYR A 165 -17.84 -2.64 -7.92
C TYR A 165 -17.69 -3.75 -6.88
N VAL A 166 -18.35 -4.87 -7.13
CA VAL A 166 -18.28 -6.11 -6.36
C VAL A 166 -17.38 -7.08 -7.12
N PRO A 167 -16.19 -7.46 -6.59
CA PRO A 167 -15.39 -8.53 -7.16
C PRO A 167 -16.18 -9.85 -7.16
N ASN A 168 -16.12 -10.60 -8.26
CA ASN A 168 -16.84 -11.87 -8.36
C ASN A 168 -16.37 -12.86 -7.30
N ASP A 169 -15.07 -12.85 -6.99
CA ASP A 169 -14.46 -13.63 -5.92
C ASP A 169 -15.16 -13.55 -4.56
N LEU A 170 -15.79 -12.41 -4.25
CA LEU A 170 -16.41 -12.17 -2.94
C LEU A 170 -17.89 -12.54 -2.90
N ILE A 171 -18.53 -12.83 -4.04
CA ILE A 171 -19.98 -13.02 -4.11
C ILE A 171 -20.45 -14.20 -3.25
N ASP A 172 -19.63 -15.25 -3.16
CA ASP A 172 -19.87 -16.44 -2.34
C ASP A 172 -20.00 -16.11 -0.85
N ASP A 173 -19.38 -15.02 -0.38
CA ASP A 173 -19.37 -14.61 1.02
C ASP A 173 -20.33 -13.47 1.35
N LEU A 174 -20.96 -12.82 0.35
CA LEU A 174 -21.81 -11.65 0.59
C LEU A 174 -23.08 -11.97 1.38
N TYR A 175 -23.55 -13.22 1.38
CA TYR A 175 -24.73 -13.59 2.15
C TYR A 175 -24.49 -13.42 3.67
N HIS A 176 -23.24 -13.53 4.14
CA HIS A 176 -22.87 -13.31 5.54
C HIS A 176 -23.15 -11.87 5.99
N LEU A 177 -23.05 -10.87 5.09
CA LEU A 177 -23.37 -9.48 5.40
C LEU A 177 -24.82 -9.29 5.86
N THR A 178 -25.70 -10.24 5.56
CA THR A 178 -27.11 -10.14 5.93
C THR A 178 -27.41 -10.80 7.28
N ASP A 179 -26.49 -11.58 7.85
CA ASP A 179 -26.73 -12.37 9.05
C ASP A 179 -27.01 -11.49 10.29
N PRO A 180 -28.15 -11.66 11.00
CA PRO A 180 -28.43 -10.98 12.26
C PRO A 180 -27.38 -11.10 13.36
N ILE A 181 -26.58 -12.17 13.37
CA ILE A 181 -25.46 -12.39 14.30
C ILE A 181 -24.11 -12.23 13.58
N TYR A 182 -24.04 -11.32 12.61
CA TYR A 182 -22.85 -11.03 11.81
C TYR A 182 -21.60 -10.89 12.68
N SER A 183 -20.64 -11.76 12.41
CA SER A 183 -19.26 -11.59 12.82
C SER A 183 -18.53 -10.82 11.73
N HIS A 184 -17.73 -9.84 12.13
CA HIS A 184 -16.95 -9.05 11.18
C HIS A 184 -16.06 -9.94 10.31
N ARG A 185 -15.97 -9.57 9.03
CA ARG A 185 -15.15 -10.19 8.00
C ARG A 185 -14.70 -9.12 7.03
N TYR A 186 -13.50 -9.29 6.51
CA TYR A 186 -13.00 -8.44 5.44
C TYR A 186 -13.67 -8.80 4.11
N TYR A 187 -13.88 -7.81 3.26
CA TYR A 187 -14.38 -8.00 1.90
C TYR A 187 -13.48 -7.34 0.87
N VAL A 188 -13.73 -6.09 0.46
CA VAL A 188 -12.82 -5.34 -0.41
C VAL A 188 -11.97 -4.45 0.49
N ASP A 189 -10.76 -4.90 0.79
CA ASP A 189 -9.94 -4.28 1.83
C ASP A 189 -8.56 -3.84 1.32
N GLY A 190 -8.27 -4.10 0.03
CA GLY A 190 -7.04 -3.67 -0.61
C GLY A 190 -7.05 -2.19 -0.96
N THR A 191 -5.90 -1.52 -0.84
CA THR A 191 -5.73 -0.13 -1.30
C THR A 191 -5.66 -0.12 -2.84
N PRO A 192 -6.56 0.60 -3.54
CA PRO A 192 -6.54 0.62 -5.00
C PRO A 192 -5.35 1.43 -5.55
N ARG A 193 -5.01 1.19 -6.82
CA ARG A 193 -4.06 2.00 -7.60
C ARG A 193 -4.81 2.68 -8.74
N ILE A 194 -4.62 3.99 -8.90
CA ILE A 194 -5.24 4.77 -9.97
C ILE A 194 -4.15 5.32 -10.89
N GLY A 195 -4.38 5.29 -12.20
CA GLY A 195 -3.48 5.91 -13.18
C GLY A 195 -4.08 5.99 -14.58
N ASP A 196 -3.48 6.82 -15.42
CA ASP A 196 -3.77 6.79 -16.85
C ASP A 196 -3.01 5.62 -17.51
N ALA A 197 -3.60 4.94 -18.48
CA ALA A 197 -2.97 3.83 -19.20
C ALA A 197 -3.37 3.81 -20.67
N TRP A 198 -2.44 3.38 -21.53
CA TRP A 198 -2.71 3.10 -22.94
C TRP A 198 -3.17 1.65 -23.09
N VAL A 199 -4.47 1.46 -23.35
CA VAL A 199 -5.14 0.15 -23.38
C VAL A 199 -6.17 0.12 -24.51
N GLY A 200 -6.23 -0.98 -25.27
CA GLY A 200 -7.16 -1.11 -26.39
C GLY A 200 -7.06 0.02 -27.44
N ASN A 201 -5.86 0.56 -27.67
CA ASN A 201 -5.57 1.69 -28.55
C ASN A 201 -6.24 3.02 -28.14
N ALA A 202 -6.54 3.20 -26.85
CA ALA A 202 -7.03 4.45 -26.29
C ALA A 202 -6.39 4.72 -24.93
N TRP A 203 -6.29 6.01 -24.57
CA TRP A 203 -5.96 6.38 -23.20
C TRP A 203 -7.22 6.28 -22.33
N LYS A 204 -7.07 5.63 -21.19
CA LYS A 204 -8.09 5.53 -20.16
C LYS A 204 -7.51 5.91 -18.81
N THR A 205 -8.33 6.42 -17.91
CA THR A 205 -7.99 6.46 -16.49
C THR A 205 -8.57 5.21 -15.85
N MET A 206 -7.69 4.39 -15.27
CA MET A 206 -8.04 3.10 -14.71
C MET A 206 -7.88 3.12 -13.20
N VAL A 207 -8.71 2.33 -12.51
CA VAL A 207 -8.45 1.88 -11.16
C VAL A 207 -8.18 0.39 -11.19
N VAL A 208 -7.15 -0.05 -10.47
CA VAL A 208 -6.83 -1.44 -10.21
C VAL A 208 -6.95 -1.68 -8.72
N GLY A 209 -7.80 -2.61 -8.34
CA GLY A 209 -8.02 -2.98 -6.95
C GLY A 209 -7.67 -4.43 -6.69
N SER A 210 -7.55 -4.77 -5.41
CA SER A 210 -7.54 -6.15 -4.93
C SER A 210 -8.66 -6.34 -3.92
N SER A 211 -9.11 -7.57 -3.72
CA SER A 211 -9.99 -7.89 -2.59
C SER A 211 -9.30 -7.69 -1.23
N GLY A 212 -7.96 -7.56 -1.18
CA GLY A 212 -7.24 -7.40 0.09
C GLY A 212 -7.36 -8.64 0.97
N ALA A 213 -7.74 -8.46 2.23
CA ALA A 213 -7.91 -9.55 3.20
C ALA A 213 -9.24 -10.33 3.04
N GLY A 214 -10.20 -9.82 2.26
CA GLY A 214 -11.49 -10.50 2.11
C GLY A 214 -11.52 -11.55 1.00
N GLY A 215 -10.56 -11.52 0.08
CA GLY A 215 -10.53 -12.43 -1.06
C GLY A 215 -9.21 -12.40 -1.81
N ARG A 216 -9.10 -13.20 -2.87
CA ARG A 216 -7.88 -13.50 -3.61
C ARG A 216 -8.09 -13.19 -5.09
N SER A 217 -8.36 -11.92 -5.39
CA SER A 217 -8.56 -11.42 -6.74
C SER A 217 -7.96 -10.03 -6.95
N ILE A 218 -7.62 -9.74 -8.21
CA ILE A 218 -7.21 -8.43 -8.71
C ILE A 218 -8.19 -8.02 -9.81
N PHE A 219 -8.61 -6.78 -9.86
CA PHE A 219 -9.57 -6.32 -10.85
C PHE A 219 -9.21 -4.93 -11.37
N ALA A 220 -9.69 -4.60 -12.57
CA ALA A 220 -9.51 -3.30 -13.18
C ALA A 220 -10.80 -2.73 -13.76
N LEU A 221 -11.00 -1.43 -13.55
CA LEU A 221 -12.14 -0.67 -14.07
C LEU A 221 -11.66 0.55 -14.86
N ASP A 222 -12.36 0.87 -15.94
CA ASP A 222 -12.25 2.14 -16.65
C ASP A 222 -13.12 3.21 -15.94
N ILE A 223 -12.45 4.15 -15.29
CA ILE A 223 -13.05 5.27 -14.56
C ILE A 223 -12.81 6.61 -15.27
N THR A 224 -12.59 6.57 -16.59
CA THR A 224 -12.40 7.78 -17.40
C THR A 224 -13.59 8.74 -17.27
N ASP A 225 -14.81 8.20 -17.26
CA ASP A 225 -16.06 8.92 -17.08
C ASP A 225 -16.89 8.30 -15.93
N PRO A 226 -16.55 8.64 -14.66
CA PRO A 226 -17.12 8.00 -13.48
C PRO A 226 -18.62 8.27 -13.33
N GLU A 227 -19.12 9.41 -13.85
CA GLU A 227 -20.54 9.75 -13.79
C GLU A 227 -21.38 8.91 -14.76
N ASN A 228 -20.78 8.31 -15.80
CA ASN A 228 -21.46 7.57 -16.87
C ASN A 228 -20.98 6.12 -17.03
N MET A 229 -20.38 5.54 -15.99
CA MET A 229 -19.98 4.12 -16.03
C MET A 229 -21.17 3.20 -16.33
N THR A 230 -20.84 2.09 -16.99
CA THR A 230 -21.74 0.98 -17.33
C THR A 230 -21.02 -0.33 -17.04
N SER A 231 -21.69 -1.48 -17.21
CA SER A 231 -21.04 -2.79 -17.09
C SER A 231 -19.80 -2.94 -18.00
N SER A 232 -19.74 -2.27 -19.16
CA SER A 232 -18.56 -2.26 -20.03
C SER A 232 -17.34 -1.53 -19.44
N SER A 233 -17.51 -0.78 -18.35
CA SER A 233 -16.42 -0.15 -17.60
C SER A 233 -15.65 -1.16 -16.74
N VAL A 234 -16.22 -2.34 -16.46
CA VAL A 234 -15.47 -3.44 -15.83
C VAL A 234 -14.57 -4.06 -16.89
N MET A 235 -13.26 -3.86 -16.76
CA MET A 235 -12.31 -4.31 -17.78
C MET A 235 -11.97 -5.78 -17.61
N TRP A 236 -11.54 -6.16 -16.41
CA TRP A 236 -11.21 -7.55 -16.11
C TRP A 236 -11.11 -7.82 -14.60
N GLU A 237 -11.19 -9.10 -14.25
CA GLU A 237 -10.87 -9.66 -12.93
C GLU A 237 -9.94 -10.86 -13.14
N PHE A 238 -8.87 -10.94 -12.35
CA PHE A 238 -7.82 -11.94 -12.37
C PHE A 238 -7.80 -12.68 -11.04
N LYS A 239 -7.70 -14.00 -11.11
CA LYS A 239 -7.40 -14.91 -10.00
C LYS A 239 -6.38 -15.94 -10.46
N HIS A 240 -5.74 -16.59 -9.50
CA HIS A 240 -4.84 -17.71 -9.77
C HIS A 240 -4.85 -18.67 -8.56
N PRO A 241 -4.69 -20.00 -8.73
CA PRO A 241 -4.61 -20.93 -7.61
C PRO A 241 -3.50 -20.58 -6.60
N GLU A 242 -2.36 -20.08 -7.08
CA GLU A 242 -1.23 -19.60 -6.25
C GLU A 242 -1.39 -18.16 -5.74
N LEU A 243 -2.52 -17.48 -5.97
CA LEU A 243 -2.77 -16.13 -5.47
C LEU A 243 -3.37 -16.20 -4.05
N GLY A 244 -2.67 -15.61 -3.08
CA GLY A 244 -3.15 -15.37 -1.72
C GLY A 244 -3.84 -14.02 -1.57
N TYR A 245 -4.03 -13.59 -0.32
CA TYR A 245 -4.56 -12.27 0.00
C TYR A 245 -3.59 -11.18 -0.44
N THR A 246 -4.05 -10.27 -1.30
CA THR A 246 -3.20 -9.19 -1.82
C THR A 246 -3.40 -7.94 -0.97
N LEU A 247 -2.74 -7.91 0.20
CA LEU A 247 -2.77 -6.79 1.14
C LEU A 247 -2.00 -5.57 0.60
N GLY A 248 -0.96 -5.82 -0.21
CA GLY A 248 -0.17 -4.79 -0.88
C GLY A 248 -0.90 -4.15 -2.06
N ARG A 249 -0.58 -2.88 -2.35
CA ARG A 249 -1.13 -2.17 -3.52
C ARG A 249 -0.45 -2.65 -4.82
N PRO A 250 -1.20 -3.06 -5.86
CA PRO A 250 -0.64 -3.35 -7.19
C PRO A 250 0.07 -2.14 -7.81
N ALA A 251 1.06 -2.38 -8.68
CA ALA A 251 1.66 -1.31 -9.47
C ALA A 251 1.01 -1.25 -10.87
N LEU A 252 0.77 -0.04 -11.39
CA LEU A 252 0.35 0.22 -12.77
C LEU A 252 1.44 1.05 -13.45
N VAL A 253 2.11 0.48 -14.45
CA VAL A 253 3.33 1.06 -15.04
C VAL A 253 3.37 0.92 -16.57
N PRO A 254 3.96 1.90 -17.28
CA PRO A 254 4.40 1.70 -18.67
C PRO A 254 5.54 0.69 -18.72
N LEU A 255 5.59 -0.13 -19.78
CA LEU A 255 6.58 -1.17 -20.00
C LEU A 255 7.34 -0.92 -21.31
N ALA A 256 8.58 -1.42 -21.41
CA ALA A 256 9.48 -1.22 -22.55
C ALA A 256 9.01 -1.84 -23.88
N ASN A 257 7.87 -2.52 -23.89
CA ASN A 257 7.26 -3.15 -25.06
C ASN A 257 6.08 -2.35 -25.64
N GLY A 258 5.89 -1.10 -25.21
CA GLY A 258 4.85 -0.18 -25.71
C GLY A 258 3.47 -0.40 -25.09
N THR A 259 3.39 -1.18 -24.01
CA THR A 259 2.15 -1.51 -23.30
C THR A 259 2.18 -1.00 -21.87
N PHE A 260 1.03 -1.03 -21.20
CA PHE A 260 0.94 -0.84 -19.76
C PHE A 260 0.73 -2.20 -19.08
N GLY A 261 1.42 -2.39 -17.96
CA GLY A 261 1.33 -3.59 -17.14
C GLY A 261 0.87 -3.32 -15.72
N ILE A 262 0.26 -4.33 -15.12
CA ILE A 262 -0.06 -4.41 -13.70
C ILE A 262 0.89 -5.41 -13.05
N ILE A 263 1.65 -4.97 -12.06
CA ILE A 263 2.54 -5.86 -11.30
C ILE A 263 1.85 -6.24 -10.00
N VAL A 264 1.73 -7.54 -9.77
CA VAL A 264 1.14 -8.15 -8.57
C VAL A 264 2.00 -9.29 -8.06
N THR A 265 1.97 -9.53 -6.76
CA THR A 265 2.67 -10.64 -6.13
C THR A 265 1.68 -11.74 -5.74
N SER A 266 2.21 -12.91 -5.35
CA SER A 266 1.43 -14.03 -4.83
C SER A 266 0.75 -13.75 -3.49
N GLY A 267 1.07 -12.63 -2.83
CA GLY A 267 0.39 -12.19 -1.62
C GLY A 267 0.64 -13.08 -0.40
N TYR A 268 -0.31 -13.04 0.54
CA TYR A 268 -0.24 -13.65 1.86
C TYR A 268 -1.20 -14.83 2.02
N ASP A 269 -0.86 -15.80 2.87
CA ASP A 269 -1.70 -16.98 3.17
C ASP A 269 -2.21 -17.64 1.89
N ARG A 270 -1.28 -18.09 1.06
CA ARG A 270 -1.59 -18.75 -0.21
C ARG A 270 -2.25 -20.11 0.05
N PRO A 271 -3.25 -20.53 -0.75
CA PRO A 271 -3.94 -21.81 -0.58
C PRO A 271 -3.12 -23.04 -1.04
N THR A 272 -1.79 -22.94 -1.04
CA THR A 272 -0.90 -23.95 -1.58
C THR A 272 0.30 -24.15 -0.64
N GLU A 273 0.87 -25.35 -0.66
CA GLU A 273 2.02 -25.72 0.18
C GLU A 273 3.37 -25.46 -0.51
N THR A 274 3.38 -24.75 -1.65
CA THR A 274 4.61 -24.49 -2.40
C THR A 274 5.47 -23.46 -1.68
N SER A 275 6.77 -23.67 -1.58
CA SER A 275 7.70 -22.65 -1.05
C SER A 275 8.06 -21.57 -2.07
N THR A 276 7.50 -21.63 -3.29
CA THR A 276 7.76 -20.68 -4.36
C THR A 276 6.77 -19.53 -4.31
N GLY A 277 7.27 -18.31 -4.22
CA GLY A 277 6.50 -17.09 -4.39
C GLY A 277 6.45 -16.68 -5.86
N TYR A 278 5.47 -15.86 -6.23
CA TYR A 278 5.30 -15.42 -7.62
C TYR A 278 5.17 -13.91 -7.73
N VAL A 279 5.75 -13.35 -8.79
CA VAL A 279 5.44 -11.99 -9.27
C VAL A 279 4.89 -12.12 -10.69
N TRP A 280 3.68 -11.62 -10.91
CA TRP A 280 3.07 -11.57 -12.23
C TRP A 280 3.09 -10.14 -12.77
N ILE A 281 3.36 -10.04 -14.06
CA ILE A 281 3.12 -8.84 -14.86
C ILE A 281 1.92 -9.14 -15.75
N LEU A 282 0.80 -8.50 -15.44
CA LEU A 282 -0.46 -8.65 -16.17
C LEU A 282 -0.59 -7.52 -17.19
N SER A 283 -1.19 -7.81 -18.34
CA SER A 283 -1.61 -6.79 -19.31
C SER A 283 -2.68 -5.89 -18.68
N ALA A 284 -2.48 -4.58 -18.70
CA ALA A 284 -3.50 -3.64 -18.23
C ALA A 284 -4.78 -3.70 -19.09
N THR A 285 -4.70 -4.21 -20.33
CA THR A 285 -5.86 -4.25 -21.24
C THR A 285 -6.88 -5.31 -20.82
N ASP A 286 -6.44 -6.50 -20.41
CA ASP A 286 -7.29 -7.70 -20.27
C ASP A 286 -6.88 -8.64 -19.13
N GLY A 287 -5.90 -8.25 -18.31
CA GLY A 287 -5.40 -9.05 -17.18
C GLY A 287 -4.63 -10.30 -17.59
N SER A 288 -4.28 -10.50 -18.86
CA SER A 288 -3.47 -11.66 -19.30
C SER A 288 -2.08 -11.64 -18.68
N VAL A 289 -1.55 -12.79 -18.30
CA VAL A 289 -0.19 -12.91 -17.77
C VAL A 289 0.81 -12.71 -18.92
N MET A 290 1.59 -11.64 -18.87
CA MET A 290 2.67 -11.35 -19.82
C MET A 290 3.98 -12.02 -19.38
N LYS A 291 4.22 -12.04 -18.07
CA LYS A 291 5.38 -12.68 -17.44
C LYS A 291 5.01 -13.14 -16.03
N ARG A 292 5.57 -14.28 -15.63
CA ARG A 292 5.62 -14.75 -14.25
C ARG A 292 7.08 -14.95 -13.87
N PHE A 293 7.45 -14.50 -12.68
CA PHE A 293 8.72 -14.82 -12.05
C PHE A 293 8.45 -15.80 -10.91
N ASP A 294 9.25 -16.87 -10.86
CA ASP A 294 9.16 -17.91 -9.85
C ASP A 294 10.30 -17.67 -8.84
N LEU A 295 9.94 -17.42 -7.58
CA LEU A 295 10.85 -17.01 -6.52
C LEU A 295 10.97 -18.15 -5.50
N PRO A 296 11.96 -19.04 -5.65
CA PRO A 296 12.07 -20.24 -4.83
C PRO A 296 12.36 -19.88 -3.37
N ASP A 297 11.81 -20.68 -2.45
CA ASP A 297 11.97 -20.50 -1.00
C ASP A 297 11.54 -19.14 -0.46
N ALA A 298 10.62 -18.47 -1.16
CA ALA A 298 10.00 -17.25 -0.68
C ALA A 298 9.06 -17.51 0.51
N GLY A 299 8.80 -16.45 1.26
CA GLY A 299 7.67 -16.37 2.19
C GLY A 299 6.39 -15.95 1.49
N ASP A 300 5.46 -15.40 2.26
CA ASP A 300 4.38 -14.58 1.72
C ASP A 300 4.97 -13.28 1.16
N LEU A 301 4.54 -12.87 -0.03
CA LEU A 301 5.12 -11.71 -0.72
C LEU A 301 4.32 -10.44 -0.49
N GLY A 302 5.01 -9.38 -0.09
CA GLY A 302 4.44 -8.05 0.06
C GLY A 302 4.19 -7.32 -1.25
N ALA A 303 3.94 -6.01 -1.15
CA ALA A 303 3.66 -5.16 -2.30
C ALA A 303 4.88 -5.07 -3.26
N PRO A 304 4.66 -5.06 -4.59
CA PRO A 304 5.73 -4.83 -5.54
C PRO A 304 6.10 -3.34 -5.60
N LEU A 305 7.39 -3.06 -5.72
CA LEU A 305 7.94 -1.73 -5.99
C LEU A 305 8.51 -1.70 -7.41
N ALA A 306 7.87 -0.95 -8.31
CA ALA A 306 8.40 -0.69 -9.63
C ALA A 306 9.25 0.58 -9.64
N VAL A 307 10.42 0.53 -10.27
CA VAL A 307 11.40 1.61 -10.34
C VAL A 307 11.72 1.92 -11.82
N ASP A 308 11.77 3.21 -12.11
CA ASP A 308 12.23 3.81 -13.37
C ASP A 308 13.65 4.33 -13.12
N LEU A 309 14.63 3.80 -13.86
CA LEU A 309 16.06 4.00 -13.65
C LEU A 309 16.63 5.16 -14.48
N ASP A 310 15.98 5.56 -15.57
CA ASP A 310 16.47 6.59 -16.48
C ASP A 310 15.54 7.80 -16.64
N ASN A 311 14.46 7.83 -15.85
CA ASN A 311 13.45 8.88 -15.77
C ASN A 311 12.67 9.09 -17.08
N ASP A 312 12.47 8.02 -17.84
CA ASP A 312 11.67 8.00 -19.05
C ASP A 312 10.18 7.65 -18.82
N ARG A 313 9.80 7.32 -17.56
CA ARG A 313 8.49 6.86 -17.05
C ARG A 313 8.17 5.40 -17.31
N VAL A 314 9.08 4.63 -17.87
CA VAL A 314 8.96 3.19 -18.08
C VAL A 314 9.53 2.47 -16.86
N ALA A 315 8.88 1.38 -16.44
CA ALA A 315 9.42 0.57 -15.36
C ALA A 315 10.58 -0.29 -15.88
N ASP A 316 11.74 -0.17 -15.24
CA ASP A 316 12.95 -0.93 -15.57
C ASP A 316 13.22 -2.05 -14.58
N ARG A 317 12.70 -1.92 -13.36
CA ARG A 317 13.01 -2.85 -12.26
C ARG A 317 11.82 -3.01 -11.34
N VAL A 318 11.71 -4.21 -10.76
CA VAL A 318 10.74 -4.55 -9.73
C VAL A 318 11.48 -5.13 -8.52
N TYR A 319 11.13 -4.64 -7.34
CA TYR A 319 11.51 -5.23 -6.06
C TYR A 319 10.30 -5.76 -5.32
N ALA A 320 10.49 -6.79 -4.50
CA ALA A 320 9.49 -7.28 -3.57
C ALA A 320 10.15 -7.84 -2.31
N GLY A 321 9.58 -7.57 -1.15
CA GLY A 321 9.97 -8.19 0.12
C GLY A 321 9.06 -9.37 0.45
N ASP A 322 9.55 -10.31 1.26
CA ASP A 322 8.74 -11.41 1.76
C ASP A 322 8.88 -11.68 3.27
N THR A 323 7.98 -12.50 3.80
CA THR A 323 7.94 -12.86 5.23
C THR A 323 9.09 -13.77 5.69
N LYS A 324 9.97 -14.21 4.78
CA LYS A 324 11.25 -14.87 5.12
C LYS A 324 12.43 -13.89 5.10
N GLY A 325 12.17 -12.59 4.95
CA GLY A 325 13.18 -11.54 4.95
C GLY A 325 13.93 -11.40 3.64
N ASN A 326 13.49 -12.08 2.57
CA ASN A 326 14.14 -11.93 1.27
C ASN A 326 13.69 -10.61 0.63
N VAL A 327 14.65 -9.92 0.01
CA VAL A 327 14.41 -8.83 -0.93
C VAL A 327 14.73 -9.34 -2.32
N TRP A 328 13.71 -9.44 -3.16
CA TRP A 328 13.81 -9.91 -4.54
C TRP A 328 14.04 -8.73 -5.48
N ARG A 329 14.85 -8.95 -6.53
CA ARG A 329 15.09 -7.99 -7.60
C ARG A 329 14.87 -8.65 -8.96
N LEU A 330 14.04 -8.00 -9.79
CA LEU A 330 13.66 -8.46 -11.12
C LEU A 330 13.84 -7.29 -12.10
N ASP A 331 14.54 -7.51 -13.21
CA ASP A 331 14.78 -6.48 -14.22
C ASP A 331 13.82 -6.65 -15.41
N LEU A 332 13.24 -5.53 -15.86
CA LEU A 332 12.33 -5.45 -17.01
C LEU A 332 13.08 -4.98 -18.26
N THR A 333 14.24 -5.58 -18.52
CA THR A 333 15.13 -5.15 -19.60
C THR A 333 14.64 -5.56 -20.98
N GLY A 334 14.62 -4.61 -21.91
CA GLY A 334 14.30 -4.87 -23.31
C GLY A 334 12.80 -4.90 -23.62
N ASN A 335 12.50 -5.03 -24.92
CA ASN A 335 11.16 -4.80 -25.44
C ASN A 335 10.31 -6.07 -25.53
N SER A 336 10.82 -7.21 -25.03
CA SER A 336 10.10 -8.48 -24.98
C SER A 336 10.00 -9.00 -23.55
N ALA A 337 8.83 -9.52 -23.17
CA ALA A 337 8.63 -10.13 -21.85
C ALA A 337 9.51 -11.37 -21.62
N SER A 338 10.01 -11.99 -22.70
CA SER A 338 11.01 -13.07 -22.61
C SER A 338 12.34 -12.61 -22.04
N ASP A 339 12.68 -11.33 -22.23
CA ASP A 339 14.00 -10.76 -21.88
C ASP A 339 14.02 -10.26 -20.43
N TRP A 340 12.84 -10.16 -19.80
CA TRP A 340 12.71 -9.77 -18.40
C TRP A 340 13.12 -10.92 -17.49
N ASP A 341 14.07 -10.67 -16.60
CA ASP A 341 14.65 -11.68 -15.73
C ASP A 341 15.35 -11.06 -14.52
N ALA A 342 15.75 -11.88 -13.55
CA ALA A 342 16.68 -11.43 -12.52
C ALA A 342 18.08 -11.22 -13.12
N PRO A 343 18.89 -10.33 -12.52
CA PRO A 343 20.29 -10.13 -12.91
C PRO A 343 21.06 -11.45 -12.93
N THR A 344 21.99 -11.62 -13.87
CA THR A 344 22.78 -12.86 -13.97
C THR A 344 23.51 -13.21 -12.66
N ALA A 345 23.95 -12.20 -11.90
CA ALA A 345 24.60 -12.40 -10.60
C ALA A 345 23.66 -12.92 -9.51
N LEU A 346 22.34 -12.80 -9.70
CA LEU A 346 21.30 -13.32 -8.83
C LEU A 346 20.66 -14.59 -9.40
N ARG A 347 21.32 -15.25 -10.36
CA ARG A 347 20.80 -16.47 -10.99
C ARG A 347 21.74 -17.65 -10.82
N SER A 348 21.13 -18.81 -10.55
CA SER A 348 21.77 -20.11 -10.63
C SER A 348 20.92 -21.03 -11.50
N GLY A 349 21.19 -21.04 -12.80
CA GLY A 349 20.30 -21.67 -13.79
C GLY A 349 18.97 -20.92 -13.87
N ASP A 350 17.86 -21.63 -13.72
CA ASP A 350 16.51 -21.06 -13.71
C ASP A 350 16.08 -20.52 -12.34
N SER A 351 16.89 -20.76 -11.30
CA SER A 351 16.62 -20.29 -9.95
C SER A 351 17.08 -18.85 -9.75
N ILE A 352 16.19 -18.02 -9.19
CA ILE A 352 16.47 -16.64 -8.78
C ILE A 352 16.87 -16.64 -7.29
N ALA A 353 17.93 -15.93 -6.96
CA ALA A 353 18.38 -15.65 -5.60
C ALA A 353 17.96 -14.24 -5.17
N PRO A 354 17.70 -14.01 -3.88
CA PRO A 354 17.36 -12.68 -3.40
C PRO A 354 18.58 -11.75 -3.44
N LEU A 355 18.33 -10.46 -3.64
CA LEU A 355 19.31 -9.38 -3.54
C LEU A 355 19.86 -9.28 -2.11
N PHE A 356 18.98 -9.38 -1.12
CA PHE A 356 19.32 -9.29 0.30
C PHE A 356 18.44 -10.22 1.13
N ILE A 357 18.95 -10.68 2.28
CA ILE A 357 18.19 -11.47 3.25
C ILE A 357 18.31 -10.78 4.62
N ALA A 358 17.21 -10.17 5.06
CA ALA A 358 17.12 -9.52 6.36
C ALA A 358 17.16 -10.55 7.49
N LYS A 359 18.10 -10.34 8.41
CA LYS A 359 18.33 -11.18 9.59
C LYS A 359 18.69 -10.29 10.76
N ASP A 360 18.29 -10.68 11.96
CA ASP A 360 18.71 -10.02 13.19
C ASP A 360 20.19 -10.34 13.52
N GLY A 361 20.70 -9.76 14.60
CA GLY A 361 22.06 -10.02 15.09
C GLY A 361 22.33 -11.47 15.52
N GLY A 362 21.28 -12.28 15.73
CA GLY A 362 21.37 -13.72 16.00
C GLY A 362 21.42 -14.58 14.74
N GLY A 363 21.19 -13.99 13.56
CA GLY A 363 21.14 -14.69 12.27
C GLY A 363 19.76 -15.24 11.91
N GLU A 364 18.72 -14.95 12.71
CA GLU A 364 17.35 -15.37 12.44
C GLU A 364 16.70 -14.41 11.43
N ARG A 365 15.91 -14.98 10.51
CA ARG A 365 15.26 -14.22 9.44
C ARG A 365 14.23 -13.25 10.03
N GLN A 366 14.16 -12.05 9.47
CA GLN A 366 13.21 -11.03 9.87
C GLN A 366 12.16 -10.85 8.77
N PRO A 367 10.85 -10.98 9.03
CA PRO A 367 9.82 -10.85 8.01
C PRO A 367 9.78 -9.42 7.44
N ILE A 368 9.53 -9.27 6.14
CA ILE A 368 9.29 -7.97 5.49
C ILE A 368 7.83 -7.90 5.06
N THR A 369 7.02 -7.14 5.79
CA THR A 369 5.61 -6.87 5.44
C THR A 369 5.36 -5.43 5.02
N ALA A 370 6.19 -4.49 5.49
CA ALA A 370 6.17 -3.11 5.04
C ALA A 370 6.49 -3.02 3.54
N PRO A 371 5.71 -2.26 2.73
CA PRO A 371 6.08 -1.99 1.35
C PRO A 371 7.44 -1.28 1.28
N LEU A 372 8.26 -1.70 0.31
CA LEU A 372 9.58 -1.12 0.08
C LEU A 372 9.44 0.27 -0.57
N ASN A 373 10.46 1.12 -0.41
CA ASN A 373 10.59 2.37 -1.17
C ASN A 373 12.03 2.54 -1.65
N ALA A 374 12.25 3.35 -2.68
CA ALA A 374 13.57 3.52 -3.28
C ALA A 374 13.85 4.96 -3.68
N ALA A 375 15.12 5.34 -3.61
CA ALA A 375 15.65 6.59 -4.11
C ALA A 375 17.05 6.40 -4.70
N TYR A 376 17.54 7.41 -5.42
CA TYR A 376 18.90 7.40 -5.91
C TYR A 376 19.90 7.84 -4.85
N THR A 377 21.03 7.16 -4.79
CA THR A 377 22.23 7.67 -4.11
C THR A 377 22.84 8.83 -4.90
N LYS A 378 23.80 9.53 -4.29
CA LYS A 378 24.60 10.57 -4.97
C LYS A 378 25.30 10.05 -6.24
N ASP A 379 25.62 8.77 -6.26
CA ASP A 379 26.32 8.08 -7.34
C ASP A 379 25.35 7.44 -8.36
N ARG A 380 24.05 7.71 -8.24
CA ARG A 380 22.94 7.21 -9.08
C ARG A 380 22.71 5.70 -9.00
N GLU A 381 23.09 5.09 -7.89
CA GLU A 381 22.67 3.73 -7.54
C GLU A 381 21.30 3.77 -6.85
N ILE A 382 20.60 2.64 -6.79
CA ILE A 382 19.32 2.56 -6.09
C ILE A 382 19.56 2.21 -4.62
N MET A 383 19.15 3.11 -3.74
CA MET A 383 19.00 2.82 -2.31
C MET A 383 17.57 2.40 -2.02
N LEU A 384 17.41 1.16 -1.61
CA LEU A 384 16.16 0.53 -1.25
C LEU A 384 15.97 0.59 0.27
N VAL A 385 14.92 1.24 0.74
CA VAL A 385 14.58 1.32 2.16
C VAL A 385 13.36 0.48 2.51
N PHE A 386 13.43 -0.20 3.65
CA PHE A 386 12.35 -1.04 4.15
C PHE A 386 12.53 -1.36 5.63
N GLY A 387 11.43 -1.59 6.31
CA GLY A 387 11.43 -2.07 7.69
C GLY A 387 11.00 -3.53 7.79
N THR A 388 11.45 -4.20 8.85
CA THR A 388 11.07 -5.58 9.14
C THR A 388 10.02 -5.64 10.26
N GLY A 389 9.22 -6.70 10.23
CA GLY A 389 8.06 -6.88 11.10
C GLY A 389 6.92 -7.59 10.41
N SER A 390 6.00 -8.13 11.21
CA SER A 390 4.68 -8.62 10.79
C SER A 390 3.61 -8.05 11.70
N PHE A 391 2.44 -7.72 11.14
CA PHE A 391 1.24 -7.36 11.91
C PHE A 391 -0.05 -7.70 11.15
N TYR A 392 -0.04 -8.79 10.39
CA TYR A 392 -1.19 -9.25 9.61
C TYR A 392 -1.84 -10.53 10.18
N GLN A 393 -1.13 -11.24 11.07
CA GLN A 393 -1.63 -12.44 11.72
C GLN A 393 -2.31 -12.09 13.05
N THR A 394 -3.26 -12.91 13.48
CA THR A 394 -4.04 -12.67 14.70
C THR A 394 -3.22 -12.71 15.99
N THR A 395 -2.04 -13.32 15.96
CA THR A 395 -1.11 -13.42 17.11
C THR A 395 0.00 -12.37 17.08
N ASP A 396 0.06 -11.53 16.04
CA ASP A 396 1.14 -10.54 15.93
C ASP A 396 1.05 -9.43 16.99
N ASN A 397 -0.10 -9.29 17.67
CA ASN A 397 -0.31 -8.40 18.81
C ASN A 397 0.28 -8.93 20.12
N GLU A 398 0.65 -10.21 20.19
CA GLU A 398 1.29 -10.80 21.36
C GLU A 398 2.81 -10.60 21.29
N ILE A 399 3.38 -10.01 22.34
CA ILE A 399 4.83 -9.80 22.47
C ILE A 399 5.40 -10.85 23.44
N PRO A 400 6.32 -11.73 23.00
CA PRO A 400 6.96 -12.68 23.90
C PRO A 400 7.97 -11.98 24.82
N ASP A 401 8.34 -12.62 25.93
CA ASP A 401 9.31 -12.09 26.93
C ASP A 401 10.68 -11.73 26.34
N SER A 402 11.06 -12.35 25.23
CA SER A 402 12.29 -12.10 24.50
C SER A 402 11.98 -11.96 23.01
N PRO A 403 11.44 -10.78 22.60
CA PRO A 403 11.03 -10.58 21.23
C PRO A 403 12.24 -10.48 20.30
N GLN A 404 12.07 -10.97 19.08
CA GLN A 404 13.04 -10.77 18.02
C GLN A 404 13.24 -9.27 17.78
N ILE A 405 14.48 -8.81 17.74
CA ILE A 405 14.80 -7.44 17.34
C ILE A 405 14.49 -7.32 15.85
N GLN A 406 13.63 -6.37 15.49
CA GLN A 406 13.40 -5.97 14.09
C GLN A 406 14.31 -4.80 13.74
N SER A 407 14.41 -4.48 12.44
CA SER A 407 15.29 -3.42 11.96
C SER A 407 14.68 -2.65 10.80
N PHE A 408 15.15 -1.43 10.65
CA PHE A 408 14.97 -0.65 9.44
C PHE A 408 16.26 -0.67 8.62
N TYR A 409 16.16 -0.88 7.32
CA TYR A 409 17.28 -1.07 6.41
C TYR A 409 17.26 -0.01 5.30
N GLY A 410 18.44 0.43 4.89
CA GLY A 410 18.70 1.06 3.60
C GLY A 410 19.77 0.27 2.87
N VAL A 411 19.45 -0.34 1.73
CA VAL A 411 20.34 -1.26 1.01
C VAL A 411 20.62 -0.70 -0.39
N ILE A 412 21.90 -0.63 -0.78
CA ILE A 412 22.32 -0.12 -2.09
C ILE A 412 22.38 -1.29 -3.08
N ASP A 413 21.52 -1.28 -4.08
CA ASP A 413 21.51 -2.29 -5.15
C ASP A 413 22.61 -2.05 -6.18
N ALA A 414 23.71 -2.77 -6.00
CA ALA A 414 24.87 -2.72 -6.87
C ALA A 414 24.89 -3.78 -7.99
N GLY A 415 23.82 -4.56 -8.22
CA GLY A 415 23.87 -5.62 -9.24
C GLY A 415 23.84 -7.06 -8.73
N ALA A 416 24.27 -7.27 -7.48
CA ALA A 416 24.66 -8.57 -6.95
C ALA A 416 24.16 -8.76 -5.51
N GLN A 417 24.14 -10.02 -5.07
CA GLN A 417 23.68 -10.36 -3.73
C GLN A 417 24.55 -9.71 -2.65
N ILE A 418 23.90 -9.14 -1.64
CA ILE A 418 24.54 -8.58 -0.46
C ILE A 418 24.47 -9.63 0.65
N ASP A 419 25.64 -10.09 1.07
CA ASP A 419 25.76 -11.13 2.08
C ASP A 419 25.55 -10.55 3.49
N GLY A 420 24.30 -10.41 3.91
CA GLY A 420 23.95 -10.08 5.30
C GLY A 420 24.33 -8.68 5.78
N ARG A 421 23.93 -8.39 7.03
CA ARG A 421 23.99 -7.05 7.63
C ARG A 421 25.40 -6.58 7.99
N GLN A 422 26.39 -7.47 8.02
CA GLN A 422 27.79 -7.12 8.27
C GLN A 422 28.41 -6.29 7.14
N ASN A 423 27.79 -6.27 5.97
CA ASN A 423 28.17 -5.40 4.85
C ASN A 423 27.45 -4.04 4.88
N LEU A 424 26.67 -3.76 5.92
CA LEU A 424 25.91 -2.52 6.08
C LEU A 424 26.45 -1.75 7.28
N LEU A 425 26.37 -0.43 7.22
CA LEU A 425 26.69 0.46 8.33
C LEU A 425 25.62 0.34 9.42
N GLU A 426 26.04 0.06 10.65
CA GLU A 426 25.13 0.05 11.79
C GLU A 426 24.91 1.48 12.33
N GLN A 427 23.64 1.79 12.59
CA GLN A 427 23.23 2.93 13.42
C GLN A 427 22.50 2.41 14.67
N GLU A 428 22.56 3.19 15.75
CA GLU A 428 22.05 2.79 17.05
C GLU A 428 21.12 3.84 17.66
N ILE A 429 20.10 3.35 18.38
CA ILE A 429 19.35 4.18 19.32
C ILE A 429 20.24 4.44 20.54
N LEU A 430 20.56 5.72 20.77
CA LEU A 430 21.44 6.15 21.86
C LEU A 430 20.65 6.45 23.13
N ILE A 431 19.50 7.09 22.99
CA ILE A 431 18.70 7.58 24.12
C ILE A 431 17.22 7.73 23.72
N GLU A 432 16.33 7.47 24.68
CA GLU A 432 14.92 7.87 24.65
C GLU A 432 14.65 8.79 25.84
N VAL A 433 13.99 9.91 25.60
CA VAL A 433 13.59 10.91 26.61
C VAL A 433 12.08 11.12 26.56
N SER A 434 11.46 11.41 27.71
CA SER A 434 10.03 11.73 27.79
C SER A 434 9.86 13.20 28.16
N SER A 435 8.98 13.91 27.46
CA SER A 435 8.51 15.26 27.84
C SER A 435 7.01 15.23 28.19
N GLU A 436 6.43 16.40 28.50
CA GLU A 436 5.00 16.52 28.79
C GLU A 436 4.11 16.20 27.57
N ASN A 437 4.58 16.46 26.35
CA ASN A 437 3.79 16.30 25.11
C ASN A 437 4.24 15.08 24.30
N LEU A 438 5.51 15.03 23.90
CA LEU A 438 6.08 13.95 23.11
C LEU A 438 7.24 13.27 23.85
N SER A 439 7.50 12.02 23.52
CA SER A 439 8.78 11.35 23.78
C SER A 439 9.70 11.49 22.58
N GLY A 440 11.00 11.62 22.82
CA GLY A 440 12.03 11.91 21.82
C GLY A 440 13.08 10.82 21.80
N ARG A 441 13.62 10.52 20.61
CA ARG A 441 14.63 9.49 20.39
C ARG A 441 15.84 10.06 19.65
N GLY A 442 17.03 9.83 20.19
CA GLY A 442 18.30 10.21 19.59
C GLY A 442 19.01 9.02 18.94
N ILE A 443 19.46 9.19 17.69
CA ILE A 443 20.18 8.17 16.91
C ILE A 443 21.65 8.57 16.72
N SER A 444 22.52 7.57 16.56
CA SER A 444 23.93 7.78 16.18
C SER A 444 24.09 8.48 14.82
N GLN A 445 25.30 8.97 14.57
CA GLN A 445 25.69 9.60 13.31
C GLN A 445 26.99 8.95 12.80
N GLN A 446 26.96 7.62 12.62
CA GLN A 446 28.11 6.92 12.04
C GLN A 446 28.25 7.28 10.56
N GLU A 447 29.49 7.40 10.09
CA GLU A 447 29.80 7.84 8.72
C GLU A 447 29.77 6.68 7.71
N MET A 448 29.11 6.90 6.58
CA MET A 448 29.08 5.96 5.46
C MET A 448 30.41 5.98 4.70
N SER A 449 30.87 4.80 4.28
CA SER A 449 32.07 4.64 3.45
C SER A 449 31.81 3.68 2.30
N ASP A 450 32.69 3.68 1.29
CA ASP A 450 32.55 2.85 0.08
C ASP A 450 32.63 1.33 0.35
N GLN A 451 32.90 0.90 1.60
CA GLN A 451 32.89 -0.51 1.99
C GLN A 451 31.49 -1.01 2.37
N HIS A 452 30.56 -0.09 2.63
CA HIS A 452 29.22 -0.41 3.07
C HIS A 452 28.25 -0.40 1.90
N ASN A 453 27.45 -1.45 1.76
CA ASN A 453 26.39 -1.57 0.75
C ASN A 453 25.06 -0.99 1.26
N GLY A 454 25.11 0.03 2.11
CA GLY A 454 23.96 0.60 2.80
C GLY A 454 24.11 0.60 4.32
N TRP A 455 23.00 0.68 5.03
CA TRP A 455 22.92 0.85 6.48
C TRP A 455 21.73 0.10 7.09
N TYR A 456 21.75 -0.07 8.42
CA TYR A 456 20.61 -0.55 9.19
C TYR A 456 20.52 0.12 10.56
N LEU A 457 19.31 0.15 11.10
CA LEU A 457 18.99 0.55 12.47
C LEU A 457 18.18 -0.58 13.12
N ASP A 458 18.73 -1.21 14.15
CA ASP A 458 17.97 -2.12 15.00
C ASP A 458 16.97 -1.32 15.84
N LEU A 459 15.70 -1.73 15.81
CA LEU A 459 14.58 -1.10 16.53
C LEU A 459 14.58 -1.56 18.00
N SER A 460 15.67 -1.24 18.69
CA SER A 460 15.90 -1.61 20.09
C SER A 460 16.89 -0.63 20.72
N TRP A 461 16.44 0.07 21.77
CA TRP A 461 17.37 0.79 22.63
C TRP A 461 18.11 -0.22 23.49
N LYS A 462 19.31 -0.59 23.03
CA LYS A 462 20.11 -1.70 23.57
C LYS A 462 20.48 -1.46 25.04
N ALA A 463 20.50 -2.55 25.82
CA ALA A 463 20.96 -2.52 27.20
C ALA A 463 22.43 -2.08 27.34
N SER A 464 23.26 -2.32 26.32
CA SER A 464 24.64 -1.80 26.26
C SER A 464 24.71 -0.28 26.21
N ASN A 465 23.65 0.38 25.71
CA ASN A 465 23.49 1.83 25.64
C ASN A 465 22.55 2.34 26.74
N GLY A 466 22.36 1.57 27.82
CA GLY A 466 21.51 1.95 28.96
C GLY A 466 20.00 1.78 28.76
N GLY A 467 19.58 1.21 27.63
CA GLY A 467 18.17 1.02 27.30
C GLY A 467 17.53 -0.26 27.85
N PRO A 468 16.20 -0.40 27.67
CA PRO A 468 15.43 -1.55 28.13
C PRO A 468 15.63 -2.83 27.30
N GLY A 469 16.30 -2.74 26.14
CA GLY A 469 16.44 -3.85 25.20
C GLY A 469 15.24 -4.03 24.28
N ALA A 470 15.04 -5.23 23.76
CA ALA A 470 14.04 -5.53 22.74
C ALA A 470 12.62 -5.42 23.30
N LYS A 471 11.77 -4.59 22.67
CA LYS A 471 10.35 -4.40 23.02
C LYS A 471 9.37 -5.00 22.00
N GLY A 472 9.87 -5.64 20.94
CA GLY A 472 9.03 -6.09 19.83
C GLY A 472 8.58 -4.97 18.88
N GLU A 473 9.30 -3.84 18.91
CA GLU A 473 9.15 -2.74 17.94
C GLU A 473 9.39 -3.24 16.53
N ARG A 474 8.54 -2.84 15.58
CA ARG A 474 8.54 -3.33 14.21
C ARG A 474 7.99 -2.29 13.24
N VAL A 475 8.26 -2.45 11.94
CA VAL A 475 7.77 -1.54 10.90
C VAL A 475 6.93 -2.33 9.90
N ILE A 476 5.70 -1.88 9.69
CA ILE A 476 4.69 -2.53 8.81
C ILE A 476 4.19 -1.61 7.69
N SER A 477 4.72 -0.39 7.64
CA SER A 477 4.22 0.69 6.81
C SER A 477 5.29 1.20 5.87
N GLN A 478 4.88 1.66 4.70
CA GLN A 478 5.81 2.17 3.70
C GLN A 478 6.49 3.44 4.22
N ALA A 479 7.82 3.49 4.13
CA ALA A 479 8.58 4.69 4.45
C ALA A 479 8.37 5.79 3.38
N GLN A 480 8.37 7.04 3.82
CA GLN A 480 8.32 8.22 2.96
C GLN A 480 9.70 8.78 2.72
N LEU A 481 9.96 9.16 1.47
CA LEU A 481 11.23 9.74 1.04
C LEU A 481 11.00 11.19 0.64
N GLY A 482 11.86 12.10 1.12
CA GLY A 482 11.77 13.52 0.81
C GLY A 482 13.08 14.24 1.12
N GLY A 483 13.59 15.04 0.17
CA GLY A 483 14.93 15.62 0.30
C GLY A 483 15.99 14.52 0.48
N ASN A 484 16.88 14.69 1.47
CA ASN A 484 17.86 13.67 1.86
C ASN A 484 17.39 12.80 3.05
N ARG A 485 16.08 12.60 3.20
CA ARG A 485 15.49 12.03 4.42
C ARG A 485 14.59 10.85 4.13
N VAL A 486 14.62 9.87 5.03
CA VAL A 486 13.64 8.80 5.13
C VAL A 486 12.82 9.00 6.41
N THR A 487 11.50 9.03 6.28
CA THR A 487 10.57 9.12 7.40
C THR A 487 9.72 7.86 7.44
N PHE A 488 9.62 7.21 8.58
CA PHE A 488 8.82 5.99 8.74
C PHE A 488 8.19 5.92 10.12
N SER A 489 7.08 5.18 10.24
CA SER A 489 6.51 4.85 11.55
C SER A 489 6.85 3.42 11.94
N SER A 490 7.17 3.22 13.22
CA SER A 490 7.25 1.90 13.84
C SER A 490 6.12 1.71 14.85
N LEU A 491 5.85 0.46 15.20
CA LEU A 491 4.80 0.03 16.10
C LEU A 491 5.39 -0.93 17.13
N ILE A 492 5.03 -0.75 18.40
CA ILE A 492 5.21 -1.69 19.49
C ILE A 492 3.80 -2.17 19.87
N PRO A 493 3.35 -3.34 19.40
CA PRO A 493 2.00 -3.80 19.67
C PRO A 493 1.73 -4.10 21.14
N SER A 494 0.45 -4.02 21.50
CA SER A 494 -0.05 -4.53 22.78
C SER A 494 -1.27 -5.43 22.55
N ALA A 495 -1.33 -6.53 23.31
CA ALA A 495 -2.52 -7.39 23.38
C ALA A 495 -3.56 -6.86 24.38
N ASP A 496 -3.21 -5.88 25.22
CA ASP A 496 -4.16 -5.26 26.15
C ASP A 496 -5.16 -4.40 25.35
N PRO A 497 -6.48 -4.69 25.43
CA PRO A 497 -7.48 -3.89 24.75
C PRO A 497 -7.53 -2.43 25.23
N CYS A 498 -6.93 -2.10 26.38
CA CYS A 498 -6.86 -0.75 26.91
C CYS A 498 -5.71 0.08 26.33
N ASP A 499 -4.70 -0.56 25.72
CA ASP A 499 -3.50 0.11 25.18
C ASP A 499 -3.68 0.61 23.75
N ALA A 500 -4.94 0.71 23.27
CA ALA A 500 -5.27 1.09 21.90
C ALA A 500 -4.41 0.34 20.85
N GLY A 501 -4.09 -0.94 21.06
CA GLY A 501 -3.30 -1.74 20.10
C GLY A 501 -1.78 -1.51 20.12
N GLY A 502 -1.26 -0.64 21.00
CA GLY A 502 0.18 -0.45 21.20
C GLY A 502 0.62 1.02 21.14
N THR A 503 1.93 1.24 21.00
CA THR A 503 2.54 2.58 20.86
C THR A 503 3.35 2.68 19.58
N SER A 504 3.58 3.90 19.09
CA SER A 504 4.30 4.12 17.83
C SER A 504 5.37 5.20 17.93
N TRP A 505 6.44 5.02 17.16
CA TRP A 505 7.43 6.07 16.90
C TRP A 505 7.31 6.56 15.46
N ILE A 506 7.45 7.86 15.25
CA ILE A 506 7.65 8.46 13.95
C ILE A 506 9.12 8.85 13.87
N MET A 507 9.86 8.14 13.04
CA MET A 507 11.29 8.28 12.85
C MET A 507 11.59 9.10 11.62
N SER A 508 12.67 9.87 11.66
CA SER A 508 13.18 10.56 10.49
C SER A 508 14.70 10.61 10.49
N LEU A 509 15.30 9.97 9.50
CA LEU A 509 16.74 9.72 9.42
C LEU A 509 17.31 10.27 8.11
N ASP A 510 18.63 10.49 8.09
CA ASP A 510 19.35 10.74 6.85
C ASP A 510 19.22 9.52 5.93
N LEU A 511 18.73 9.72 4.71
CA LEU A 511 18.47 8.63 3.77
C LEU A 511 19.75 7.90 3.41
N ALA A 512 20.86 8.62 3.20
CA ALA A 512 22.10 8.03 2.71
C ALA A 512 22.83 7.21 3.76
N THR A 513 22.72 7.58 5.04
CA THR A 513 23.52 7.00 6.13
C THR A 513 22.71 6.26 7.19
N GLY A 514 21.40 6.49 7.27
CA GLY A 514 20.53 6.00 8.34
C GLY A 514 20.74 6.67 9.69
N GLY A 515 21.70 7.60 9.79
CA GLY A 515 21.99 8.32 11.01
C GLY A 515 20.97 9.43 11.28
N ARG A 516 21.15 10.10 12.43
CA ARG A 516 20.42 11.34 12.72
C ARG A 516 20.71 12.42 11.67
N LEU A 517 19.75 13.33 11.50
CA LEU A 517 19.94 14.53 10.70
C LEU A 517 20.86 15.52 11.42
N ALA A 518 21.42 16.48 10.68
CA ALA A 518 22.24 17.56 11.24
C ALA A 518 21.43 18.66 11.95
N TYR A 519 20.10 18.59 11.86
CA TYR A 519 19.13 19.55 12.38
C TYR A 519 17.93 18.83 12.98
N SER A 520 17.19 19.47 13.88
CA SER A 520 15.92 18.93 14.37
C SER A 520 14.84 19.04 13.28
N TYR A 521 14.19 17.91 12.96
CA TYR A 521 13.09 17.87 12.01
C TYR A 521 11.72 17.98 12.68
N PHE A 522 11.65 17.65 13.97
CA PHE A 522 10.42 17.62 14.75
C PHE A 522 10.43 18.75 15.78
N ASP A 523 9.28 19.37 15.98
CA ASP A 523 8.99 20.14 17.19
C ASP A 523 8.66 19.12 18.29
N TYR A 524 9.69 18.71 19.05
CA TYR A 524 9.58 17.66 20.05
C TYR A 524 9.02 18.21 21.37
N ASN A 525 9.35 19.45 21.71
CA ASN A 525 8.90 20.06 22.96
C ASN A 525 7.45 20.63 22.85
N GLY A 526 6.94 20.80 21.63
CA GLY A 526 5.57 21.23 21.34
C GLY A 526 5.33 22.73 21.52
N ASP A 527 6.38 23.56 21.46
CA ASP A 527 6.27 25.01 21.65
C ASP A 527 5.85 25.78 20.37
N GLY A 528 5.69 25.05 19.25
CA GLY A 528 5.32 25.57 17.94
C GLY A 528 6.48 26.16 17.14
N LYS A 529 7.72 25.92 17.57
CA LYS A 529 8.97 26.26 16.88
C LYS A 529 9.84 25.01 16.77
N ILE A 530 10.71 25.02 15.76
CA ILE A 530 11.72 23.98 15.58
C ILE A 530 13.08 24.67 15.67
N ASP A 531 13.73 24.54 16.82
CA ASP A 531 15.00 25.20 17.12
C ASP A 531 15.96 24.35 18.00
N GLN A 532 16.86 24.99 18.75
CA GLN A 532 17.82 24.29 19.60
C GLN A 532 17.18 23.66 20.84
N ASP A 533 16.01 24.13 21.25
CA ASP A 533 15.29 23.58 22.41
C ASP A 533 14.62 22.22 22.08
N ASP A 534 14.70 21.76 20.82
CA ASP A 534 14.29 20.42 20.37
C ASP A 534 15.43 19.39 20.38
N TYR A 535 16.61 19.77 20.84
CA TYR A 535 17.77 18.86 20.92
C TYR A 535 17.72 18.05 22.22
N ILE A 536 18.20 16.82 22.14
CA ILE A 536 18.27 15.89 23.27
C ILE A 536 19.68 15.93 23.87
N GLU A 537 19.76 16.19 25.16
CA GLU A 537 20.99 16.12 25.95
C GLU A 537 21.48 14.67 26.06
N ILE A 538 22.76 14.42 25.77
CA ILE A 538 23.37 13.07 25.81
C ILE A 538 24.50 12.98 26.85
N GLY A 539 24.12 13.13 28.12
CA GLY A 539 25.05 13.12 29.25
C GLY A 539 25.75 14.47 29.47
N ASP A 540 26.41 14.61 30.61
CA ASP A 540 26.77 15.93 31.17
C ASP A 540 27.85 16.73 30.39
N ASP A 541 28.59 16.10 29.46
CA ASP A 541 29.75 16.71 28.76
C ASP A 541 29.72 16.51 27.22
N GLN A 542 28.57 16.16 26.65
CA GLN A 542 28.43 15.96 25.19
C GLN A 542 27.51 17.02 24.59
N ASP A 543 27.79 17.42 23.35
CA ASP A 543 26.92 18.34 22.63
C ASP A 543 25.51 17.71 22.47
N PRO A 544 24.43 18.48 22.71
CA PRO A 544 23.07 18.02 22.45
C PRO A 544 22.92 17.56 21.01
N ILE A 545 22.07 16.57 20.79
CA ILE A 545 21.87 15.99 19.47
C ILE A 545 20.44 16.24 18.97
N PRO A 546 20.25 16.45 17.66
CA PRO A 546 18.90 16.54 17.09
C PRO A 546 18.05 15.31 17.39
N VAL A 547 16.78 15.54 17.73
CA VAL A 547 15.79 14.46 17.81
C VAL A 547 15.60 13.82 16.44
N SER A 548 15.62 12.48 16.42
CA SER A 548 15.49 11.66 15.20
C SER A 548 14.19 10.86 15.16
N GLY A 549 13.44 10.83 16.26
CA GLY A 549 12.11 10.27 16.29
C GLY A 549 11.29 10.80 17.44
N VAL A 550 9.99 10.87 17.24
CA VAL A 550 9.01 11.30 18.24
C VAL A 550 7.94 10.23 18.45
N ALA A 551 7.44 10.11 19.67
CA ALA A 551 6.31 9.26 20.01
C ALA A 551 5.36 10.05 20.90
N ASP A 552 4.09 10.05 20.54
CA ASP A 552 3.04 10.58 21.42
C ASP A 552 2.51 9.41 22.26
N PRO A 553 2.66 9.42 23.59
CA PRO A 553 2.24 8.31 24.45
C PRO A 553 0.72 8.17 24.54
N ASP A 554 -0.03 9.22 24.20
CA ASP A 554 -1.50 9.19 24.18
C ASP A 554 -2.03 8.69 22.82
N GLU A 555 -1.17 8.63 21.80
CA GLU A 555 -1.50 8.10 20.49
C GLU A 555 -1.05 6.63 20.39
N GLY A 556 -2.02 5.76 20.07
CA GLY A 556 -1.78 4.33 20.00
C GLY A 556 -0.97 3.89 18.76
N ALA A 557 -1.37 2.78 18.16
CA ALA A 557 -0.79 2.30 16.92
C ALA A 557 -0.99 3.27 15.74
N VAL A 558 0.11 3.62 15.06
CA VAL A 558 0.12 4.47 13.86
C VAL A 558 0.50 3.66 12.63
N LYS A 559 -0.42 3.57 11.66
CA LYS A 559 -0.21 2.87 10.37
C LYS A 559 0.67 3.66 9.40
N GLY A 560 0.97 4.93 9.64
CA GLY A 560 1.82 5.72 8.76
C GLY A 560 1.48 7.19 8.81
N THR A 561 2.32 8.01 8.21
CA THR A 561 2.15 9.46 8.17
C THR A 561 1.82 9.94 6.77
N ILE A 562 1.36 11.18 6.63
CA ILE A 562 1.25 11.90 5.37
C ILE A 562 1.80 13.31 5.56
N GLY A 563 2.69 13.74 4.68
CA GLY A 563 3.15 15.13 4.64
C GLY A 563 2.06 16.05 4.11
N LEU A 564 1.66 17.05 4.89
CA LEU A 564 0.74 18.11 4.49
C LEU A 564 1.45 19.46 4.51
N ASN A 565 1.18 20.24 3.48
CA ASN A 565 1.65 21.62 3.34
C ASN A 565 0.47 22.56 3.51
N ASP A 566 0.49 23.36 4.57
CA ASP A 566 -0.52 24.38 4.78
C ASP A 566 -0.14 25.65 4.00
N ARG A 567 -0.94 25.92 2.96
CA ARG A 567 -0.75 27.07 2.08
C ARG A 567 -0.98 28.41 2.77
N GLU A 568 -1.80 28.44 3.83
CA GLU A 568 -2.15 29.67 4.53
C GLU A 568 -1.09 30.04 5.55
N SER A 569 -0.69 29.10 6.41
CA SER A 569 0.33 29.36 7.44
C SER A 569 1.77 29.28 6.94
N GLY A 570 2.02 28.60 5.82
CA GLY A 570 3.39 28.33 5.36
C GLY A 570 4.03 27.11 6.01
N LYS A 571 3.37 26.51 7.01
CA LYS A 571 3.89 25.41 7.83
C LYS A 571 3.70 24.05 7.15
N ARG A 572 4.49 23.08 7.61
CA ARG A 572 4.40 21.68 7.19
C ARG A 572 4.05 20.80 8.37
N TYR A 573 3.31 19.74 8.07
CA TYR A 573 2.89 18.79 9.07
C TYR A 573 3.12 17.37 8.58
N LEU A 574 3.49 16.48 9.50
CA LEU A 574 3.27 15.06 9.35
C LEU A 574 1.98 14.71 10.08
N CYS A 575 0.96 14.35 9.31
CA CYS A 575 -0.32 13.96 9.87
C CYS A 575 -0.50 12.45 9.82
N TYR A 576 -1.21 11.89 10.78
CA TYR A 576 -1.52 10.47 10.85
C TYR A 576 -2.84 10.24 11.57
N ALA A 577 -3.41 9.05 11.34
CA ALA A 577 -4.46 8.51 12.19
C ALA A 577 -3.83 7.47 13.11
N SER A 578 -4.26 7.48 14.37
CA SER A 578 -3.91 6.45 15.35
C SER A 578 -5.15 5.65 15.74
N SER A 579 -4.93 4.52 16.39
CA SER A 579 -5.98 3.73 17.04
C SER A 579 -6.57 4.37 18.29
N ALA A 580 -5.94 5.39 18.87
CA ALA A 580 -6.43 6.15 20.02
C ALA A 580 -7.08 7.49 19.62
N ALA A 581 -7.07 7.82 18.33
CA ALA A 581 -7.36 9.17 17.83
C ALA A 581 -8.70 9.74 18.34
N SER A 582 -8.63 11.01 18.74
CA SER A 582 -9.79 11.76 19.22
C SER A 582 -10.88 11.87 18.14
N THR A 583 -12.13 11.74 18.58
CA THR A 583 -13.30 11.90 17.71
C THR A 583 -14.00 13.22 18.02
N ASP A 584 -14.30 14.01 16.99
CA ASP A 584 -15.18 15.17 17.07
C ASP A 584 -16.57 14.86 16.50
N ALA A 585 -17.43 15.87 16.39
CA ALA A 585 -18.77 15.71 15.83
C ALA A 585 -18.77 15.28 14.34
N ASN A 586 -17.64 15.38 13.66
CA ASN A 586 -17.44 15.05 12.24
C ASN A 586 -16.68 13.74 12.03
N GLY A 587 -16.11 13.12 13.07
CA GLY A 587 -15.44 11.82 13.01
C GLY A 587 -14.07 11.82 13.66
N VAL A 588 -13.19 10.92 13.22
CA VAL A 588 -11.80 10.85 13.68
C VAL A 588 -11.03 12.07 13.17
N VAL A 589 -10.40 12.81 14.08
CA VAL A 589 -9.52 13.94 13.73
C VAL A 589 -8.10 13.40 13.56
N PRO A 590 -7.44 13.61 12.41
CA PRO A 590 -6.04 13.21 12.26
C PRO A 590 -5.17 14.06 13.19
N VAL A 591 -4.16 13.42 13.77
CA VAL A 591 -3.11 14.10 14.54
C VAL A 591 -2.09 14.65 13.56
N CYS A 592 -1.61 15.86 13.79
CA CYS A 592 -0.63 16.52 12.93
C CYS A 592 0.50 17.09 13.77
N ILE A 593 1.72 16.60 13.52
CA ILE A 593 2.95 17.11 14.14
C ILE A 593 3.57 18.11 13.18
N GLU A 594 3.88 19.32 13.66
CA GLU A 594 4.62 20.31 12.88
C GLU A 594 6.04 19.80 12.62
N VAL A 595 6.50 19.98 11.38
CA VAL A 595 7.82 19.54 10.94
C VAL A 595 8.55 20.61 10.16
N MET A 596 9.87 20.52 10.14
CA MET A 596 10.73 21.53 9.53
C MET A 596 10.53 21.62 8.00
N GLY A 597 10.50 22.86 7.50
CA GLY A 597 10.43 23.20 6.07
C GLY A 597 9.32 24.23 5.78
N ASP A 598 9.21 24.64 4.52
CA ASP A 598 8.17 25.56 4.05
C ASP A 598 7.38 25.03 2.83
N ASN A 599 6.46 25.84 2.31
CA ASN A 599 5.67 25.52 1.11
C ASN A 599 6.50 25.38 -0.19
N ASN A 600 7.76 25.80 -0.21
CA ASN A 600 8.65 25.70 -1.37
C ASN A 600 9.42 24.38 -1.39
N ASP A 601 9.72 23.78 -0.23
CA ASP A 601 10.47 22.52 -0.08
C ASP A 601 9.70 21.28 -0.55
N SER A 602 9.02 21.26 -1.71
CA SER A 602 8.09 20.18 -2.05
C SER A 602 8.70 18.77 -1.86
N ASN A 603 7.90 17.79 -1.36
CA ASN A 603 8.30 16.37 -1.24
C ASN A 603 8.67 15.72 -2.59
N ARG A 604 8.68 16.50 -3.68
CA ARG A 604 9.33 16.19 -4.96
C ARG A 604 10.25 17.35 -5.30
N LEU A 605 11.55 17.23 -5.05
CA LEU A 605 12.52 18.21 -5.53
C LEU A 605 12.29 18.48 -7.02
N SER A 606 12.01 19.73 -7.34
CA SER A 606 12.11 20.19 -8.72
C SER A 606 13.59 20.17 -9.12
N TRP A 607 13.89 19.89 -10.38
CA TRP A 607 15.26 19.88 -10.90
C TRP A 607 16.06 21.16 -10.62
N ASN A 608 15.38 22.27 -10.33
CA ASN A 608 16.01 23.54 -10.01
C ASN A 608 16.57 23.57 -8.58
N GLU A 609 15.96 22.86 -7.63
CA GLU A 609 16.40 22.77 -6.24
C GLU A 609 17.60 21.82 -6.10
N VAL A 610 17.63 20.73 -6.86
CA VAL A 610 18.78 19.80 -6.94
C VAL A 610 20.05 20.52 -7.40
N ARG A 611 19.92 21.48 -8.33
CA ARG A 611 21.08 22.18 -8.90
C ARG A 611 21.71 23.22 -7.98
N ASN A 612 20.94 23.78 -7.05
CA ASN A 612 21.41 24.83 -6.14
C ASN A 612 21.86 24.26 -4.78
N SER A 613 21.67 22.96 -4.55
CA SER A 613 22.01 22.24 -3.31
C SER A 613 23.24 21.33 -3.47
N LEU A 614 23.87 21.35 -4.65
CA LEU A 614 25.19 20.81 -4.97
C LEU A 614 26.18 21.97 -5.11
#